data_AF-A0A5C8SH28-F1
#
_entry.id   AF-A0A5C8SH28-F1
#
_cell.length_a   1.000
_cell.length_b   1.000
_cell.length_c   1.000
_cell.angle_alpha   90.00
_cell.angle_beta   90.00
_cell.angle_gamma   90.00
#
_symmetry.space_group_name_H-M   'P 1'
#
loop_
_entity.id
_entity.type
_entity.pdbx_description
1 polymer ?
#
loop_
_entity_poly.entity_id
_entity_poly.type
_entity_poly.pdbx_seq_one_letter_code
_entity_poly.pdbx_strand_id
1 'polypeptide(L)' 'MSNDPCQEAADVLRTIGWKVEPTGDDLGLWLVDGEQLGDADLMALARLIGLIAGPEMIQ' A
#
# COMPACT_ATOMS: atom_id res chain seq x y z
N MET A 1 -12.32 -6.22 10.90
CA MET A 1 -11.56 -5.32 10.02
C MET A 1 -10.37 -4.86 10.84
N SER A 2 -9.15 -5.20 10.45
CA SER A 2 -7.97 -4.69 11.15
C SER A 2 -7.91 -3.20 10.87
N ASN A 3 -7.97 -2.34 11.89
CA ASN A 3 -7.89 -0.88 11.73
C ASN A 3 -6.42 -0.44 11.55
N ASP A 4 -5.62 -1.27 10.89
CA ASP A 4 -4.21 -1.03 10.68
C ASP A 4 -4.05 -0.17 9.41
N PRO A 5 -3.53 1.06 9.53
CA PRO A 5 -3.44 1.97 8.40
C PRO A 5 -2.47 1.47 7.31
N CYS A 6 -1.49 0.64 7.65
CA CYS A 6 -0.58 0.06 6.69
C CYS A 6 -1.26 -1.05 5.88
N GLN A 7 -2.12 -1.84 6.52
CA GLN A 7 -2.94 -2.82 5.82
C GLN A 7 -3.91 -2.13 4.84
N GLU A 8 -4.55 -1.02 5.23
CA GLU A 8 -5.41 -0.25 4.32
C GLU A 8 -4.62 0.31 3.13
N ALA A 9 -3.44 0.88 3.37
CA ALA A 9 -2.55 1.36 2.32
C ALA A 9 -2.14 0.23 1.36
N ALA A 10 -1.78 -0.94 1.89
CA ALA A 10 -1.44 -2.11 1.09
C ALA A 10 -2.62 -2.59 0.24
N ASP A 11 -3.85 -2.56 0.77
CA ASP A 11 -5.05 -2.99 0.05
C ASP A 11 -5.41 -2.04 -1.10
N VAL A 12 -5.23 -0.72 -0.91
CA VAL A 12 -5.37 0.27 -1.99
C VAL A 12 -4.37 -0.02 -3.11
N LEU A 13 -3.10 -0.24 -2.77
CA LEU A 13 -2.05 -0.54 -3.75
C LEU A 13 -2.30 -1.88 -4.47
N ARG A 14 -2.82 -2.89 -3.79
CA ARG A 14 -3.23 -4.15 -4.44
C ARG A 14 -4.39 -3.95 -5.41
N THR A 15 -5.35 -3.12 -5.05
CA THR A 15 -6.56 -2.85 -5.86
C THR A 15 -6.20 -2.22 -7.22
N ILE A 16 -5.16 -1.39 -7.26
CA ILE A 16 -4.63 -0.79 -8.49
C ILE A 16 -3.65 -1.70 -9.24
N GLY A 17 -3.40 -2.92 -8.75
CA GLY A 17 -2.60 -3.94 -9.42
C GLY A 17 -1.14 -4.05 -8.99
N TRP A 18 -0.70 -3.34 -7.95
CA TRP A 18 0.66 -3.48 -7.43
C TRP A 18 0.81 -4.74 -6.59
N LYS A 19 1.98 -5.39 -6.66
CA LYS A 19 2.28 -6.55 -5.82
C LYS A 19 2.76 -6.10 -4.45
N VAL A 20 1.91 -6.20 -3.42
CA VAL A 20 2.25 -5.82 -2.05
C VAL A 20 2.20 -7.01 -1.10
N GLU A 21 3.28 -7.30 -0.38
CA GLU A 21 3.41 -8.41 0.57
C GLU A 21 4.05 -7.92 1.88
N PRO A 22 3.55 -8.31 3.07
CA PRO A 22 4.29 -8.07 4.31
C PRO A 22 5.56 -8.92 4.31
N THR A 23 6.70 -8.39 4.77
CA THR A 23 7.95 -9.18 4.81
C THR A 23 7.99 -10.19 5.95
N GLY A 24 7.01 -10.14 6.87
CA GLY A 24 6.85 -11.10 7.96
C GLY A 24 7.73 -10.82 9.19
N ASP A 25 8.61 -9.83 9.11
CA ASP A 25 9.34 -9.32 10.25
C ASP A 25 8.45 -8.32 11.01
N ASP A 26 8.46 -8.35 12.36
CA ASP A 26 7.79 -7.37 13.25
C ASP A 26 8.27 -5.92 13.07
N LEU A 27 9.02 -5.62 12.01
CA LEU A 27 9.65 -4.33 11.72
C LEU A 27 8.78 -3.38 10.88
N GLY A 28 7.54 -3.74 10.54
CA GLY A 28 6.66 -2.88 9.74
C GLY A 28 7.19 -2.66 8.32
N LEU A 29 7.71 -3.73 7.72
CA LEU A 29 8.30 -3.72 6.38
C LEU A 29 7.39 -4.42 5.37
N TRP A 30 7.34 -3.84 4.18
CA TRP A 30 6.47 -4.26 3.09
C TRP A 30 7.28 -4.39 1.81
N LEU A 31 7.06 -5.46 1.07
CA LEU A 31 7.60 -5.63 -0.26
C LEU A 31 6.56 -5.15 -1.28
N VAL A 32 6.90 -4.13 -2.05
CA VAL A 32 6.07 -3.48 -3.05
C VAL A 32 6.76 -3.60 -4.41
N ASP A 33 6.23 -4.45 -5.29
CA ASP A 33 6.81 -4.81 -6.59
C ASP A 33 8.29 -5.22 -6.53
N GLY A 34 8.68 -5.85 -5.42
CA GLY A 34 10.05 -6.30 -5.16
C GLY A 34 10.94 -5.28 -4.46
N GLU A 35 10.46 -4.06 -4.21
CA GLU A 35 11.14 -3.04 -3.41
C GLU A 35 10.66 -3.06 -1.95
N GLN A 36 11.57 -2.94 -1.00
CA GLN A 36 11.22 -2.93 0.42
C GLN A 36 10.92 -1.49 0.88
N LEU A 37 9.73 -1.29 1.44
CA LEU A 37 9.27 -0.03 2.01
C LEU A 37 8.95 -0.20 3.50
N GLY A 38 9.23 0.84 4.28
CA GLY A 38 8.70 0.95 5.63
C GLY A 38 7.26 1.46 5.62
N ASP A 39 6.59 1.36 6.76
CA ASP A 39 5.22 1.84 6.95
C ASP A 39 4.99 3.28 6.46
N ALA A 40 5.93 4.20 6.75
CA ALA A 40 5.82 5.60 6.33
C ALA A 40 5.85 5.75 4.80
N ASP A 41 6.75 5.04 4.13
CA ASP A 41 6.89 5.08 2.67
C ASP A 41 5.72 4.39 1.97
N LEU A 42 5.25 3.26 2.52
CA LEU A 42 4.03 2.59 2.04
C LEU A 42 2.82 3.52 2.09
N MET A 43 2.61 4.19 3.22
CA MET A 43 1.49 5.13 3.38
C MET A 43 1.61 6.33 2.45
N ALA A 44 2.83 6.86 2.25
CA ALA A 44 3.07 7.96 1.33
C ALA A 44 2.76 7.55 -0.12
N LEU A 45 3.17 6.34 -0.52
CA LEU A 45 2.89 5.78 -1.84
C LEU A 45 1.39 5.59 -2.06
N ALA A 46 0.68 4.96 -1.11
CA ALA A 46 -0.76 4.75 -1.21
C ALA A 46 -1.53 6.08 -1.34
N ARG A 47 -1.13 7.12 -0.58
CA ARG A 47 -1.70 8.46 -0.72
C ARG A 47 -1.40 9.08 -2.08
N LEU A 48 -0.17 8.98 -2.56
CA LEU A 48 0.23 9.51 -3.86
C LEU A 48 -0.59 8.87 -4.99
N ILE A 49 -0.74 7.55 -4.98
CA ILE A 49 -1.55 6.88 -5.99
C ILE A 49 -3.03 7.20 -5.81
N GLY A 50 -3.56 7.27 -4.58
CA GLY A 50 -4.95 7.69 -4.33
C GLY A 50 -5.27 9.10 -4.83
N LEU A 51 -4.28 9.99 -4.91
CA LEU A 51 -4.41 11.32 -5.52
C LEU A 51 -4.36 11.27 -7.06
N ILE A 52 -3.54 10.38 -7.63
CA ILE A 52 -3.38 10.22 -9.09
C ILE A 52 -4.58 9.46 -9.68
N ALA A 53 -5.08 8.45 -8.97
CA ALA A 53 -6.22 7.63 -9.35
C ALA A 53 -7.56 8.28 -8.98
N GLY A 54 -7.70 9.59 -9.20
CA GLY A 54 -8.94 10.35 -8.95
C GLY A 54 -10.21 9.66 -9.48
N PRO A 55 -11.41 10.12 -9.09
CA PRO A 55 -12.66 9.34 -9.04
C PRO A 55 -13.15 8.67 -10.34
N GLU A 56 -12.45 8.82 -11.46
CA GLU A 56 -12.80 8.23 -12.76
C GLU A 56 -12.35 6.78 -12.94
N MET A 57 -11.57 6.19 -12.02
CA MET A 57 -11.04 4.83 -12.18
C MET A 57 -11.72 3.74 -11.34
N ILE A 58 -12.88 4.05 -10.74
CA ILE A 58 -13.77 3.06 -10.12
C ILE A 58 -15.15 3.22 -10.77
N GLN A 59 -15.40 2.46 -11.84
CA GLN A 59 -16.73 2.22 -12.41
C GLN A 59 -16.93 0.71 -12.53
#